data_AF-A0AAW6D1J5-F1
#
_entry.id   AF-A0AAW6D1J5-F1
#
_cell.length_a   1.000
_cell.length_b   1.000
_cell.length_c   1.000
_cell.angle_alpha   90.00
_cell.angle_beta   90.00
_cell.angle_gamma   90.00
#
_symmetry.space_group_name_H-M   'P 1'
#
loop_
_entity.id
_entity.type
_entity.pdbx_description
1 polymer ?
#
loop_
_entity_poly.entity_id
_entity_poly.type
_entity_poly.pdbx_seq_one_letter_code
_entity_poly.pdbx_strand_id
1 'polypeptide(L)'
;MEYFYNLLFYFAIYSFAGWCGEVVFATVRHGKFVNRGMLHGAYCPIYGFGLITVIVCLTPIKDSWLLLFAGSAVLTTVLEFITGFVLDKLFGRRWWDYSDKKFNIGGYICPQFTVVWGLACLLIMKVVQPAIAFAVGLIWKPVGIAALCLFYAAIITDVILTFPEVKKLRNEIRLIDDLEKQLTAVSDAIGSDLSDKTAQAVEFTKEHRITAEEMQRKADMFKAKLETASDSVKQRNSERLSELKGNASERREELTARFNELNEKLSELKAKHKRLYKAFPSLKNGRKKLKKVISKKK
;
A
#
# COMPACT_ATOMS: atom_id res chain seq x y z
N MET A 1 -4.53 37.60 17.11
CA MET A 1 -4.06 37.65 15.71
C MET A 1 -2.60 37.24 15.56
N GLU A 2 -1.66 37.79 16.35
CA GLU A 2 -0.22 37.45 16.24
C GLU A 2 0.11 35.98 16.51
N TYR A 3 -0.53 35.36 17.51
CA TYR A 3 -0.32 33.94 17.79
C TYR A 3 -0.66 33.05 16.59
N PHE A 4 -1.80 33.31 15.94
CA PHE A 4 -2.23 32.55 14.76
C PHE A 4 -1.30 32.79 13.57
N TYR A 5 -0.89 34.04 13.34
CA TYR A 5 0.11 34.39 12.32
C TYR A 5 1.43 33.61 12.51
N ASN A 6 1.93 33.55 13.76
CA ASN A 6 3.14 32.81 14.07
C ASN A 6 2.97 31.30 13.86
N LEU A 7 1.84 30.72 14.27
CA LEU A 7 1.55 29.31 14.01
C LEU A 7 1.52 28.97 12.52
N LEU A 8 0.95 29.83 11.68
CA LEU A 8 0.94 29.63 10.22
C LEU A 8 2.38 29.64 9.65
N PHE A 9 3.24 30.53 10.14
CA PHE A 9 4.65 30.52 9.75
C PHE A 9 5.40 29.29 10.25
N TYR A 10 5.16 28.86 11.49
CA TYR A 10 5.77 27.64 12.02
C TYR A 10 5.34 26.43 11.20
N PHE A 11 4.05 26.33 10.84
CA PHE A 11 3.56 25.28 9.93
C PHE A 11 4.36 25.26 8.63
N ALA A 12 4.50 26.42 7.99
CA ALA A 12 5.17 26.55 6.71
C ALA A 12 6.65 26.14 6.80
N ILE A 13 7.36 26.66 7.80
CA ILE A 13 8.79 26.40 8.03
C ILE A 13 9.01 24.91 8.33
N TYR A 14 8.24 24.31 9.24
CA TYR A 14 8.41 22.89 9.59
C TYR A 14 7.97 21.96 8.46
N SER A 15 6.96 22.33 7.68
CA SER A 15 6.57 21.57 6.47
C SER A 15 7.67 21.59 5.42
N PHE A 16 8.32 22.74 5.20
CA PHE A 16 9.44 22.89 4.28
C PHE A 16 10.69 22.15 4.80
N ALA A 17 11.04 22.31 6.08
CA ALA A 17 12.17 21.63 6.70
C ALA A 17 12.02 20.10 6.66
N GLY A 18 10.82 19.58 6.92
CA GLY A 18 10.51 18.15 6.79
C GLY A 18 10.70 17.65 5.35
N TRP A 19 10.28 18.43 4.35
CA TRP A 19 10.54 18.11 2.95
C TRP A 19 12.04 18.09 2.61
N CYS A 20 12.81 19.08 3.08
CA CYS A 20 14.27 19.09 2.93
C CYS A 20 14.90 17.83 3.53
N GLY A 21 14.48 17.43 4.74
CA GLY A 21 14.95 16.20 5.39
C GLY A 21 14.68 14.95 4.56
N GLU A 22 13.46 14.80 4.03
CA GLU A 22 13.07 13.69 3.15
C GLU A 22 13.88 13.65 1.85
N VAL A 23 14.14 14.81 1.24
CA VAL A 23 14.96 14.93 0.03
C VAL A 23 16.41 14.52 0.32
N VAL A 24 17.00 15.03 1.40
CA VAL A 24 18.37 14.68 1.81
C VAL A 24 18.46 13.18 2.10
N PHE A 25 17.54 12.64 2.90
CA PHE A 25 17.49 11.20 3.20
C PHE A 25 17.37 10.35 1.94
N ALA A 26 16.50 10.74 1.00
CA ALA A 26 16.33 10.04 -0.27
C ALA A 26 17.59 10.11 -1.14
N THR A 27 18.26 11.26 -1.15
CA THR A 27 19.49 11.49 -1.93
C THR A 27 20.63 10.65 -1.38
N VAL A 28 20.83 10.63 -0.07
CA VAL A 28 21.84 9.79 0.59
C VAL A 28 21.58 8.31 0.32
N ARG A 29 20.33 7.86 0.39
CA ARG A 29 19.99 6.43 0.23
C ARG A 29 19.98 5.93 -1.21
N HIS A 30 19.73 6.80 -2.18
CA HIS A 30 19.51 6.40 -3.58
C HIS A 30 20.41 7.09 -4.60
N GLY A 31 21.28 8.01 -4.17
CA GLY A 31 22.23 8.73 -5.03
C GLY A 31 21.58 9.65 -6.07
N LYS A 32 20.28 9.95 -5.95
CA LYS A 32 19.54 10.79 -6.89
C LYS A 32 18.55 11.66 -6.15
N PHE A 33 18.36 12.88 -6.64
CA PHE A 33 17.29 13.75 -6.18
C PHE A 33 15.95 13.06 -6.46
N VAL A 34 15.18 12.82 -5.38
CA VAL A 34 13.83 12.33 -5.46
C VAL A 34 13.00 13.24 -4.57
N ASN A 35 12.13 14.04 -5.17
CA ASN A 35 11.10 14.75 -4.43
C ASN A 35 10.25 13.69 -3.69
N ARG A 36 10.39 13.60 -2.36
CA ARG A 36 9.68 12.65 -1.51
C ARG A 36 8.62 13.41 -0.71
N GLY A 37 7.48 13.62 -1.35
CA GLY A 37 6.27 14.15 -0.75
C GLY A 37 5.06 13.55 -1.46
N MET A 38 3.92 13.50 -0.77
CA MET A 38 2.63 13.15 -1.39
C MET A 38 2.24 14.21 -2.44
N LEU A 39 2.62 15.46 -2.17
CA LEU A 39 2.37 16.66 -2.95
C LEU A 39 3.55 16.96 -3.91
N HIS A 40 3.31 17.72 -4.98
CA HIS A 40 4.30 18.17 -5.96
C HIS A 40 5.26 19.24 -5.43
N GLY A 41 4.81 20.09 -4.52
CA GLY A 41 5.57 21.20 -3.96
C GLY A 41 6.65 20.79 -2.96
N ALA A 42 7.49 21.77 -2.60
CA ALA A 42 8.57 21.64 -1.63
C ALA A 42 8.08 21.70 -0.18
N TYR A 43 7.07 20.90 0.17
CA TYR A 43 6.51 20.88 1.52
C TYR A 43 5.98 19.49 1.87
N CYS A 44 6.12 19.13 3.14
CA CYS A 44 5.61 17.90 3.69
C CYS A 44 4.71 18.22 4.91
N PRO A 45 3.40 18.44 4.69
CA PRO A 45 2.48 18.94 5.72
C PRO A 45 2.44 18.14 7.03
N ILE A 46 2.72 16.83 6.97
CA ILE A 46 2.72 15.97 8.16
C ILE A 46 3.74 16.43 9.20
N TYR A 47 4.91 16.92 8.78
CA TYR A 47 5.91 17.47 9.69
C TYR A 47 5.46 18.81 10.27
N GLY A 48 4.80 19.66 9.47
CA GLY A 48 4.20 20.90 9.96
C GLY A 48 3.14 20.66 11.03
N PHE A 49 2.21 19.75 10.78
CA PHE A 49 1.17 19.39 11.76
C PHE A 49 1.78 18.77 13.03
N GLY A 50 2.69 17.81 12.89
CA GLY A 50 3.33 17.16 14.04
C GLY A 50 4.03 18.15 14.95
N LEU A 51 4.82 19.06 14.39
CA LEU A 51 5.56 20.05 15.18
C LEU A 51 4.65 21.13 15.77
N ILE A 52 3.58 21.54 15.08
CA ILE A 52 2.58 22.44 15.69
C ILE A 52 1.89 21.76 16.86
N THR A 53 1.51 20.49 16.75
CA THR A 53 0.92 19.75 17.87
C THR A 53 1.87 19.73 19.06
N VAL A 54 3.16 19.44 18.83
CA VAL A 54 4.20 19.49 19.87
C VAL A 54 4.28 20.88 20.51
N ILE A 55 4.35 21.94 19.70
CA ILE A 55 4.46 23.33 20.21
C ILE A 55 3.22 23.69 21.04
N VAL A 56 2.02 23.48 20.51
CA VAL A 56 0.76 23.87 21.16
C VAL A 56 0.57 23.09 22.48
N CYS A 57 0.82 21.78 22.47
CA CYS A 57 0.61 20.94 23.64
C CYS A 57 1.70 21.11 24.72
N LEU A 58 2.95 21.37 24.33
CA LEU A 58 4.08 21.36 25.27
C LEU A 58 4.56 22.75 25.70
N THR A 59 4.16 23.82 25.01
CA THR A 59 4.48 25.21 25.43
C THR A 59 4.08 25.50 26.89
N PRO A 60 2.93 25.04 27.43
CA PRO A 60 2.54 25.30 28.82
C PRO A 60 3.49 24.69 29.87
N ILE A 61 4.23 23.63 29.51
CA ILE A 61 5.14 22.92 30.42
C ILE A 61 6.60 23.09 30.02
N LYS A 62 6.90 24.03 29.12
CA LYS A 62 8.23 24.18 28.51
C LYS A 62 9.33 24.52 29.50
N ASP A 63 9.01 25.11 30.66
CA ASP A 63 10.02 25.62 31.58
C ASP A 63 10.71 24.50 32.36
N SER A 64 9.96 23.46 32.74
CA SER A 64 10.51 22.27 33.39
C SER A 64 11.04 21.28 32.35
N TRP A 65 12.35 21.02 32.38
CA TRP A 65 13.01 20.10 31.46
C TRP A 65 12.50 18.67 31.59
N LEU A 66 12.24 18.23 32.82
CA LEU A 66 11.71 16.88 33.10
C LEU A 66 10.28 16.72 32.59
N LEU A 67 9.40 17.70 32.86
CA LEU A 67 8.02 17.66 32.36
C LEU A 67 7.98 17.77 30.83
N LEU A 68 8.83 18.62 30.25
CA LEU A 68 8.93 18.77 28.81
C LEU A 68 9.41 17.47 28.14
N PHE A 69 10.41 16.80 28.71
CA PHE A 69 10.87 15.50 28.22
C PHE A 69 9.77 14.44 28.33
N ALA A 70 9.15 14.30 29.51
CA ALA A 70 8.10 13.30 29.74
C ALA A 70 6.88 13.56 28.84
N GLY A 71 6.43 14.82 28.76
CA GLY A 71 5.32 15.23 27.89
C GLY A 71 5.65 15.02 26.41
N SER A 72 6.88 15.31 25.98
CA SER A 72 7.34 15.02 24.62
C SER A 72 7.32 13.53 24.30
N ALA A 73 7.88 12.72 25.20
CA ALA A 73 7.95 11.27 25.04
C ALA A 73 6.54 10.67 24.93
N VAL A 74 5.61 11.07 25.81
CA VAL A 74 4.22 10.62 25.78
C VAL A 74 3.53 11.07 24.50
N LEU A 75 3.58 12.37 24.18
CA LEU A 75 2.87 12.94 23.03
C LEU A 75 3.35 12.32 21.71
N THR A 76 4.66 12.24 21.50
CA THR A 76 5.23 11.66 20.27
C THR A 76 4.95 10.17 20.17
N THR A 77 4.99 9.42 21.27
CA THR A 77 4.63 7.99 21.27
C THR A 77 3.16 7.77 20.93
N VAL A 78 2.25 8.60 21.45
CA VAL A 78 0.82 8.54 21.10
C VAL A 78 0.60 8.87 19.63
N LEU A 79 1.24 9.94 19.13
CA LEU A 79 1.17 10.32 17.72
C LEU A 79 1.74 9.23 16.81
N GLU A 80 2.89 8.64 17.17
CA GLU A 80 3.51 7.54 16.46
C GLU A 80 2.57 6.32 16.45
N PHE A 81 2.02 5.92 17.59
CA PHE A 81 1.07 4.81 17.65
C PHE A 81 -0.16 5.03 16.77
N ILE A 82 -0.84 6.17 16.91
CA ILE A 82 -2.05 6.48 16.13
C ILE A 82 -1.72 6.53 14.63
N THR A 83 -0.65 7.24 14.27
CA THR A 83 -0.25 7.38 12.86
C THR A 83 0.13 6.02 12.27
N GLY A 84 0.92 5.24 12.98
CA GLY A 84 1.31 3.89 12.57
C GLY A 84 0.10 2.96 12.41
N PHE A 85 -0.82 2.97 13.37
CA PHE A 85 -2.04 2.16 13.34
C PHE A 85 -2.97 2.55 12.18
N VAL A 86 -3.22 3.85 12.00
CA VAL A 86 -4.05 4.38 10.91
C VAL A 86 -3.44 4.05 9.56
N LEU A 87 -2.12 4.25 9.40
CA LEU A 87 -1.42 3.92 8.16
C LEU A 87 -1.46 2.42 7.86
N ASP A 88 -1.27 1.56 8.87
CA ASP A 88 -1.35 0.11 8.68
C ASP A 88 -2.77 -0.32 8.29
N LYS A 89 -3.82 0.25 8.92
CA LYS A 89 -5.21 -0.06 8.59
C LYS A 89 -5.63 0.43 7.20
N LEU A 90 -5.17 1.62 6.80
CA LEU A 90 -5.55 2.22 5.52
C LEU A 90 -4.76 1.66 4.33
N PHE A 91 -3.49 1.32 4.53
CA PHE A 91 -2.58 0.93 3.44
C PHE A 91 -2.09 -0.52 3.52
N GLY A 92 -2.43 -1.25 4.58
CA GLY A 92 -1.99 -2.64 4.81
C GLY A 92 -0.48 -2.78 4.90
N ARG A 93 0.22 -1.72 5.31
CA ARG A 93 1.67 -1.68 5.48
C ARG A 93 2.07 -0.73 6.58
N ARG A 94 3.05 -1.18 7.34
CA ARG A 94 3.78 -0.39 8.32
C ARG A 94 4.86 0.46 7.65
N TRP A 95 4.88 1.75 7.95
CA TRP A 95 5.92 2.68 7.48
C TRP A 95 7.21 2.54 8.29
N TRP A 96 7.08 2.14 9.55
CA TRP A 96 8.16 1.70 10.43
C TRP A 96 7.68 0.45 11.17
N ASP A 97 8.60 -0.46 11.46
CA ASP A 97 8.30 -1.69 12.18
C ASP A 97 9.37 -1.91 13.25
N TYR A 98 8.94 -1.85 14.52
CA TYR A 98 9.78 -2.06 15.69
C TYR A 98 9.56 -3.45 16.31
N SER A 99 9.00 -4.40 15.58
CA SER A 99 8.75 -5.76 16.07
C SER A 99 10.03 -6.47 16.55
N ASP A 100 11.20 -6.06 16.04
CA ASP A 100 12.52 -6.56 16.44
C ASP A 100 13.08 -5.88 17.70
N LYS A 101 12.41 -4.85 18.25
CA LYS A 101 12.89 -4.09 19.41
C LYS A 101 12.31 -4.62 20.72
N LYS A 102 13.11 -4.55 21.78
CA LYS A 102 12.68 -4.96 23.13
C LYS A 102 11.56 -4.04 23.63
N PHE A 103 10.56 -4.64 24.28
CA PHE A 103 9.38 -3.95 24.82
C PHE A 103 8.56 -3.16 23.78
N ASN A 104 8.60 -3.57 22.50
CA ASN A 104 7.75 -2.96 21.50
C ASN A 104 6.27 -3.30 21.75
N ILE A 105 5.36 -2.39 21.38
CA ILE A 105 3.91 -2.61 21.46
C ILE A 105 3.38 -2.74 20.03
N GLY A 106 3.02 -3.96 19.66
CA GLY A 106 2.46 -4.28 18.34
C GLY A 106 3.37 -3.94 17.16
N GLY A 107 4.68 -3.73 17.39
CA GLY A 107 5.64 -3.22 16.41
C GLY A 107 5.47 -1.75 16.01
N TYR A 108 4.55 -1.00 16.62
CA TYR A 108 4.28 0.39 16.27
C TYR A 108 5.12 1.40 17.04
N ILE A 109 5.38 1.12 18.33
CA ILE A 109 6.13 1.98 19.23
C ILE A 109 7.11 1.12 20.04
N CYS A 110 8.20 1.70 20.49
CA CYS A 110 9.06 1.07 21.50
C CYS A 110 9.80 2.10 22.36
N PRO A 111 10.18 1.74 23.60
CA PRO A 111 10.75 2.69 24.56
C PRO A 111 12.03 3.39 24.09
N GLN A 112 12.86 2.69 23.30
CA GLN A 112 14.10 3.26 22.77
C GLN A 112 13.82 4.49 21.89
N PHE A 113 12.85 4.38 20.97
CA PHE A 113 12.47 5.49 20.11
C PHE A 113 11.66 6.55 20.86
N THR A 114 10.83 6.16 21.83
CA THR A 114 10.16 7.11 22.74
C THR A 114 11.16 8.05 23.41
N VAL A 115 12.30 7.54 23.89
CA VAL A 115 13.35 8.38 24.49
C VAL A 115 14.02 9.29 23.46
N VAL A 116 14.34 8.77 22.27
CA VAL A 116 14.94 9.56 21.18
C VAL A 116 14.02 10.71 20.77
N TRP A 117 12.72 10.44 20.58
CA TRP A 117 11.73 11.46 20.26
C TRP A 117 11.55 12.47 21.40
N GLY A 118 11.56 12.01 22.65
CA GLY A 118 11.54 12.88 23.83
C GLY A 118 12.71 13.87 23.86
N LEU A 119 13.93 13.41 23.59
CA LEU A 119 15.13 14.26 23.53
C LEU A 119 15.10 15.20 22.31
N ALA A 120 14.65 14.70 21.14
CA ALA A 120 14.54 15.51 19.93
C ALA A 120 13.54 16.66 20.12
N CYS A 121 12.36 16.40 20.68
CA CYS A 121 11.38 17.44 20.99
C CYS A 121 11.89 18.42 22.03
N LEU A 122 12.66 17.97 23.02
CA LEU A 122 13.30 18.87 23.99
C LEU A 122 14.26 19.84 23.30
N LEU A 123 15.15 19.35 22.43
CA LEU A 123 16.04 20.18 21.61
C LEU A 123 15.25 21.17 20.77
N ILE A 124 14.18 20.70 20.12
CA ILE A 124 13.35 21.56 19.26
C ILE A 124 12.69 22.65 20.09
N MET A 125 12.07 22.33 21.21
CA MET A 125 11.35 23.29 22.04
C MET A 125 12.26 24.30 22.74
N LYS A 126 13.49 23.90 23.11
CA LYS A 126 14.44 24.75 23.85
C LYS A 126 15.38 25.55 22.96
N VAL A 127 15.69 25.07 21.75
CA VAL A 127 16.71 25.67 20.89
C VAL A 127 16.13 26.10 19.54
N VAL A 128 15.53 25.17 18.81
CA VAL A 128 15.10 25.41 17.42
C VAL A 128 13.90 26.35 17.36
N GLN A 129 12.88 26.10 18.19
CA GLN A 129 11.64 26.85 18.19
C GLN A 129 11.85 28.31 18.62
N PRO A 130 12.63 28.64 19.67
CA PRO A 130 12.97 30.03 19.98
C PRO A 130 13.70 30.75 18.84
N ALA A 131 14.64 30.08 18.17
CA ALA A 131 15.36 30.66 17.03
C ALA A 131 14.42 30.95 15.85
N ILE A 132 13.51 30.03 15.53
CA ILE A 132 12.48 30.23 14.51
C ILE A 132 11.52 31.35 14.92
N ALA A 133 11.07 31.38 16.17
CA ALA A 133 10.17 32.42 16.67
C ALA A 133 10.80 33.81 16.57
N PHE A 134 12.10 33.93 16.90
CA PHE A 134 12.85 35.16 16.72
C PHE A 134 12.92 35.57 15.24
N ALA A 135 13.27 34.64 14.35
CA ALA A 135 13.34 34.91 12.91
C ALA A 135 12.00 35.35 12.33
N VAL A 136 10.89 34.71 12.73
CA VAL A 136 9.53 35.09 12.31
C VAL A 136 9.15 36.47 12.85
N GLY A 137 9.59 36.81 14.07
CA GLY A 137 9.37 38.12 14.68
C GLY A 137 10.07 39.27 13.95
N LEU A 138 11.12 39.00 13.17
CA LEU A 138 11.82 40.01 12.35
C LEU A 138 11.08 40.33 11.04
N ILE A 139 10.09 39.53 10.65
CA ILE A 139 9.41 39.68 9.36
C ILE A 139 8.42 40.84 9.43
N TRP A 140 8.53 41.78 8.49
CA TRP A 140 7.55 42.85 8.34
C TRP A 140 6.17 42.29 7.97
N LYS A 141 5.16 42.58 8.80
CA LYS A 141 3.83 41.92 8.75
C LYS A 141 3.17 41.88 7.37
N PRO A 142 3.13 42.96 6.56
CA PRO A 142 2.50 42.91 5.24
C PRO A 142 3.19 41.90 4.30
N VAL A 143 4.53 41.87 4.32
CA VAL A 143 5.34 40.91 3.56
C VAL A 143 5.09 39.49 4.05
N GLY A 144 5.04 39.31 5.37
CA GLY A 144 4.77 38.00 5.96
C GLY A 144 3.39 37.45 5.59
N ILE A 145 2.34 38.27 5.64
CA ILE A 145 1.00 37.88 5.21
C ILE A 145 0.98 37.50 3.73
N ALA A 146 1.60 38.31 2.86
CA ALA A 146 1.70 37.99 1.43
C ALA A 146 2.42 36.65 1.17
N ALA A 147 3.52 36.39 1.89
CA ALA A 147 4.27 35.14 1.80
C ALA A 147 3.44 33.93 2.25
N LEU A 148 2.69 34.05 3.36
CA LEU A 148 1.77 33.00 3.82
C LEU A 148 0.66 32.74 2.80
N CYS A 149 0.02 33.80 2.27
CA CYS A 149 -1.01 33.66 1.25
C CYS A 149 -0.49 32.89 0.03
N LEU A 150 0.70 33.23 -0.47
CA LEU A 150 1.32 32.53 -1.59
C LEU A 150 1.62 31.06 -1.26
N PHE A 151 2.19 30.79 -0.09
CA PHE A 151 2.54 29.44 0.35
C PHE A 151 1.29 28.55 0.48
N TYR A 152 0.24 29.04 1.14
CA TYR A 152 -1.00 28.27 1.31
C TYR A 152 -1.78 28.14 0.00
N ALA A 153 -1.78 29.15 -0.88
CA ALA A 153 -2.32 29.01 -2.22
C ALA A 153 -1.63 27.88 -2.98
N ALA A 154 -0.29 27.82 -2.93
CA ALA A 154 0.47 26.74 -3.54
C ALA A 154 0.11 25.35 -2.97
N ILE A 155 -0.04 25.22 -1.65
CA ILE A 155 -0.50 23.98 -1.01
C ILE A 155 -1.90 23.59 -1.51
N ILE A 156 -2.84 24.52 -1.51
CA ILE A 156 -4.23 24.26 -1.91
C ILE A 156 -4.29 23.83 -3.37
N THR A 157 -3.61 24.54 -4.26
CA THR A 157 -3.53 24.20 -5.69
C THR A 157 -2.96 22.78 -5.87
N ASP A 158 -1.88 22.45 -5.18
CA ASP A 158 -1.25 21.13 -5.31
C ASP A 158 -2.11 20.01 -4.71
N VAL A 159 -2.81 20.26 -3.60
CA VAL A 159 -3.79 19.31 -3.04
C VAL A 159 -4.90 19.05 -4.06
N ILE A 160 -5.45 20.10 -4.66
CA ILE A 160 -6.53 19.99 -5.68
C ILE A 160 -6.04 19.22 -6.90
N LEU A 161 -4.81 19.43 -7.36
CA LEU A 161 -4.24 18.72 -8.50
C LEU A 161 -3.88 17.26 -8.16
N THR A 162 -3.38 17.00 -6.95
CA THR A 162 -2.90 15.68 -6.53
C THR A 162 -4.05 14.73 -6.15
N PHE A 163 -5.14 15.23 -5.56
CA PHE A 163 -6.24 14.38 -5.07
C PHE A 163 -6.92 13.52 -6.15
N PRO A 164 -7.30 14.07 -7.32
CA PRO A 164 -7.88 13.30 -8.42
C PRO A 164 -6.95 12.20 -8.91
N GLU A 165 -5.65 12.49 -8.98
CA GLU A 165 -4.63 11.53 -9.42
C GLU A 165 -4.49 10.36 -8.44
N VAL A 166 -4.49 10.64 -7.14
CA VAL A 166 -4.43 9.59 -6.10
C VAL A 166 -5.70 8.73 -6.10
N LYS A 167 -6.88 9.33 -6.31
CA LYS A 167 -8.15 8.59 -6.39
C LYS A 167 -8.19 7.69 -7.63
N LYS A 168 -7.78 8.19 -8.79
CA LYS A 168 -7.68 7.41 -10.04
C LYS A 168 -6.75 6.22 -9.85
N LEU A 169 -5.54 6.47 -9.31
CA LEU A 169 -4.57 5.43 -9.03
C LEU A 169 -5.17 4.37 -8.08
N ARG A 170 -5.85 4.77 -7.00
CA ARG A 170 -6.50 3.82 -6.07
C ARG A 170 -7.53 2.92 -6.77
N ASN A 171 -8.35 3.48 -7.66
CA ASN A 171 -9.40 2.73 -8.35
C ASN A 171 -8.83 1.71 -9.33
N GLU A 172 -7.82 2.08 -10.11
CA GLU A 172 -7.17 1.17 -11.06
C GLU A 172 -6.52 -0.04 -10.35
N ILE A 173 -5.98 0.15 -9.14
CA ILE A 173 -5.40 -0.94 -8.35
C ILE A 173 -6.48 -1.90 -7.85
N ARG A 174 -7.58 -1.36 -7.32
CA ARG A 174 -8.69 -2.19 -6.84
C ARG A 174 -9.24 -3.05 -7.96
N LEU A 175 -9.30 -2.50 -9.18
CA LEU A 175 -9.73 -3.24 -10.36
C LEU A 175 -8.75 -4.38 -10.71
N ILE A 176 -7.44 -4.17 -10.56
CA ILE A 176 -6.43 -5.23 -10.75
C ILE A 176 -6.58 -6.33 -9.69
N ASP A 177 -6.76 -5.97 -8.42
CA ASP A 177 -6.93 -6.95 -7.33
C ASP A 177 -8.23 -7.77 -7.51
N ASP A 178 -9.30 -7.16 -8.05
CA ASP A 178 -10.54 -7.88 -8.36
C ASP A 178 -10.37 -8.83 -9.55
N LEU A 179 -9.70 -8.39 -10.61
CA LEU A 179 -9.35 -9.25 -11.74
C LEU A 179 -8.47 -10.43 -11.33
N GLU A 180 -7.55 -10.24 -10.38
CA GLU A 180 -6.75 -11.34 -9.79
C GLU A 180 -7.64 -12.40 -9.16
N LYS A 181 -8.60 -11.98 -8.34
CA LYS A 181 -9.52 -12.90 -7.66
C LYS A 181 -10.36 -13.67 -8.65
N GLN A 182 -10.90 -13.01 -9.68
CA GLN A 182 -11.69 -13.67 -10.70
C GLN A 182 -10.85 -14.67 -11.51
N LEU A 183 -9.63 -14.30 -11.90
CA LEU A 183 -8.72 -15.20 -12.63
C LEU A 183 -8.32 -16.42 -11.78
N THR A 184 -8.08 -16.21 -10.48
CA THR A 184 -7.78 -17.28 -9.53
C THR A 184 -8.97 -18.21 -9.36
N ALA A 185 -10.19 -17.67 -9.20
CA ALA A 185 -11.42 -18.46 -9.08
C ALA A 185 -11.70 -19.32 -10.33
N VAL A 186 -11.50 -18.76 -11.54
CA VAL A 186 -11.61 -19.54 -12.79
C VAL A 186 -10.54 -20.63 -12.84
N SER A 187 -9.31 -20.34 -12.40
CA SER A 187 -8.23 -21.33 -12.36
C SER A 187 -8.49 -22.44 -11.35
N ASP A 188 -9.04 -22.11 -10.18
CA ASP A 188 -9.38 -23.06 -9.13
C ASP A 188 -10.57 -23.92 -9.56
N ALA A 189 -11.59 -23.36 -10.23
CA ALA A 189 -12.72 -24.14 -10.75
C ALA A 189 -12.30 -25.16 -11.82
N ILE A 190 -11.39 -24.78 -12.72
CA ILE A 190 -10.81 -25.70 -13.71
C ILE A 190 -9.93 -26.75 -13.00
N GLY A 191 -9.15 -26.33 -12.01
CA GLY A 191 -8.25 -27.19 -11.25
C GLY A 191 -8.99 -28.20 -10.36
N SER A 192 -10.06 -27.79 -9.70
CA SER A 192 -10.89 -28.64 -8.84
C SER A 192 -11.67 -29.65 -9.68
N ASP A 193 -12.28 -29.27 -10.80
CA ASP A 193 -12.99 -30.23 -11.67
C ASP A 193 -12.03 -31.28 -12.26
N LEU A 194 -10.80 -30.89 -12.60
CA LEU A 194 -9.77 -31.82 -13.07
C LEU A 194 -9.24 -32.70 -11.94
N SER A 195 -9.00 -32.12 -10.75
CA SER A 195 -8.54 -32.83 -9.56
C SER A 195 -9.58 -33.82 -9.07
N ASP A 196 -10.86 -33.44 -9.00
CA ASP A 196 -11.95 -34.30 -8.54
C ASP A 196 -12.17 -35.46 -9.50
N LYS A 197 -12.11 -35.23 -10.82
CA LYS A 197 -12.18 -36.30 -11.82
C LYS A 197 -10.97 -37.24 -11.75
N THR A 198 -9.77 -36.70 -11.52
CA THR A 198 -8.54 -37.51 -11.38
C THR A 198 -8.53 -38.27 -10.06
N ALA A 199 -8.98 -37.64 -8.96
CA ALA A 199 -9.11 -38.25 -7.65
C ALA A 199 -10.17 -39.34 -7.67
N GLN A 200 -11.34 -39.13 -8.27
CA GLN A 200 -12.34 -40.18 -8.48
C GLN A 200 -11.78 -41.34 -9.31
N ALA A 201 -11.01 -41.06 -10.37
CA ALA A 201 -10.38 -42.12 -11.16
C ALA A 201 -9.32 -42.91 -10.35
N VAL A 202 -8.53 -42.22 -9.53
CA VAL A 202 -7.49 -42.83 -8.69
C VAL A 202 -8.08 -43.56 -7.48
N GLU A 203 -9.11 -43.01 -6.83
CA GLU A 203 -9.79 -43.59 -5.68
C GLU A 203 -10.61 -44.81 -6.07
N PHE A 204 -11.32 -44.75 -7.20
CA PHE A 204 -11.93 -45.93 -7.83
C PHE A 204 -10.90 -47.04 -8.13
N THR A 205 -9.67 -46.66 -8.49
CA THR A 205 -8.56 -47.60 -8.70
C THR A 205 -8.02 -48.20 -7.39
N LYS A 206 -8.00 -47.40 -6.31
CA LYS A 206 -7.43 -47.76 -5.01
C LYS A 206 -8.38 -48.59 -4.14
N GLU A 207 -9.66 -48.23 -4.12
CA GLU A 207 -10.70 -48.83 -3.29
C GLU A 207 -11.07 -50.26 -3.73
N HIS A 208 -10.81 -50.59 -5.00
CA HIS A 208 -11.08 -51.92 -5.56
C HIS A 208 -9.85 -52.84 -5.62
N ARG A 209 -8.68 -52.47 -5.04
CA ARG A 209 -7.43 -53.29 -5.06
C ARG A 209 -7.20 -53.98 -6.41
N ILE A 210 -7.41 -53.23 -7.49
CA ILE A 210 -7.51 -53.78 -8.83
C ILE A 210 -6.10 -54.16 -9.30
N THR A 211 -5.86 -55.46 -9.45
CA THR A 211 -4.65 -55.98 -10.12
C THR A 211 -4.59 -55.43 -11.55
N ALA A 212 -3.40 -55.21 -12.13
CA ALA A 212 -3.27 -54.60 -13.46
C ALA A 212 -4.20 -55.21 -14.54
N GLU A 213 -4.49 -56.52 -14.44
CA GLU A 213 -5.41 -57.26 -15.30
C GLU A 213 -6.90 -56.87 -15.14
N GLU A 214 -7.39 -56.65 -13.92
CA GLU A 214 -8.78 -56.20 -13.69
C GLU A 214 -8.97 -54.72 -14.07
N MET A 215 -7.88 -53.93 -14.05
CA MET A 215 -7.90 -52.55 -14.51
C MET A 215 -8.06 -52.52 -16.03
N GLN A 216 -7.36 -53.41 -16.74
CA GLN A 216 -7.53 -53.63 -18.16
C GLN A 216 -8.94 -54.11 -18.49
N ARG A 217 -9.46 -55.07 -17.73
CA ARG A 217 -10.80 -55.63 -17.94
C ARG A 217 -11.94 -54.65 -17.66
N LYS A 218 -11.80 -53.77 -16.65
CA LYS A 218 -12.76 -52.69 -16.37
C LYS A 218 -12.57 -51.49 -17.31
N ALA A 219 -11.35 -51.19 -17.75
CA ALA A 219 -11.12 -50.23 -18.82
C ALA A 219 -11.79 -50.71 -20.11
N ASP A 220 -11.68 -51.99 -20.46
CA ASP A 220 -12.36 -52.61 -21.59
C ASP A 220 -13.88 -52.65 -21.40
N MET A 221 -14.38 -52.89 -20.18
CA MET A 221 -15.83 -52.80 -19.88
C MET A 221 -16.35 -51.36 -19.90
N PHE A 222 -15.56 -50.38 -19.48
CA PHE A 222 -15.89 -48.97 -19.57
C PHE A 222 -15.82 -48.49 -21.02
N LYS A 223 -14.85 -48.99 -21.81
CA LYS A 223 -14.78 -48.83 -23.26
C LYS A 223 -15.99 -49.44 -23.93
N ALA A 224 -16.39 -50.65 -23.55
CA ALA A 224 -17.57 -51.35 -24.06
C ALA A 224 -18.89 -50.67 -23.63
N LYS A 225 -18.97 -50.12 -22.41
CA LYS A 225 -20.09 -49.28 -21.95
C LYS A 225 -20.13 -47.93 -22.63
N LEU A 226 -18.96 -47.36 -22.97
CA LEU A 226 -18.87 -46.22 -23.86
C LEU A 226 -19.37 -46.62 -25.25
N GLU A 227 -18.90 -47.73 -25.82
CA GLU A 227 -19.28 -48.27 -27.14
C GLU A 227 -20.76 -48.64 -27.24
N THR A 228 -21.40 -49.05 -26.14
CA THR A 228 -22.85 -49.33 -26.07
C THR A 228 -23.68 -48.12 -25.68
N ALA A 229 -23.11 -47.10 -25.04
CA ALA A 229 -23.75 -45.80 -24.93
C ALA A 229 -23.91 -45.23 -26.35
N SER A 230 -25.15 -44.96 -26.76
CA SER A 230 -25.48 -44.41 -28.07
C SER A 230 -24.52 -43.28 -28.43
N ASP A 231 -24.02 -43.26 -29.67
CA ASP A 231 -23.08 -42.23 -30.15
C ASP A 231 -23.60 -40.81 -29.87
N SER A 232 -24.93 -40.63 -29.84
CA SER A 232 -25.60 -39.39 -29.44
C SER A 232 -25.29 -38.93 -28.00
N VAL A 233 -25.13 -39.84 -27.04
CA VAL A 233 -24.84 -39.54 -25.63
C VAL A 233 -23.35 -39.26 -25.43
N LYS A 234 -22.48 -40.03 -26.10
CA LYS A 234 -21.03 -39.76 -26.14
C LYS A 234 -20.76 -38.38 -26.72
N GLN A 235 -21.36 -38.11 -27.87
CA GLN A 235 -21.21 -36.86 -28.59
C GLN A 235 -21.73 -35.69 -27.75
N ARG A 236 -22.91 -35.81 -27.14
CA ARG A 236 -23.49 -34.78 -26.28
C ARG A 236 -22.68 -34.48 -25.02
N ASN A 237 -22.07 -35.50 -24.40
CA ASN A 237 -21.20 -35.32 -23.24
C ASN A 237 -19.84 -34.73 -23.62
N SER A 238 -19.26 -35.15 -24.76
CA SER A 238 -18.02 -34.55 -25.27
C SER A 238 -18.23 -33.11 -25.72
N GLU A 239 -19.37 -32.80 -26.35
CA GLU A 239 -19.77 -31.45 -26.76
C GLU A 239 -19.93 -30.56 -25.54
N ARG A 240 -20.73 -30.96 -24.53
CA ARG A 240 -20.86 -30.19 -23.28
C ARG A 240 -19.53 -29.94 -22.58
N LEU A 241 -18.65 -30.93 -22.54
CA LEU A 241 -17.34 -30.78 -21.93
C LEU A 241 -16.44 -29.83 -22.74
N SER A 242 -16.53 -29.89 -24.07
CA SER A 242 -15.82 -28.98 -24.97
C SER A 242 -16.36 -27.54 -24.89
N GLU A 243 -17.67 -27.36 -24.77
CA GLU A 243 -18.33 -26.06 -24.58
C GLU A 243 -17.98 -25.45 -23.22
N LEU A 244 -18.04 -26.23 -22.13
CA LEU A 244 -17.66 -25.74 -20.80
C LEU A 244 -16.17 -25.35 -20.74
N LYS A 245 -15.30 -26.16 -21.35
CA LYS A 245 -13.87 -25.83 -21.49
C LYS A 245 -13.65 -24.62 -22.40
N GLY A 246 -14.39 -24.52 -23.49
CA GLY A 246 -14.37 -23.39 -24.42
C GLY A 246 -14.76 -22.10 -23.71
N ASN A 247 -15.92 -22.09 -23.05
CA ASN A 247 -16.42 -20.94 -22.31
C ASN A 247 -15.48 -20.53 -21.16
N ALA A 248 -14.91 -21.49 -20.41
CA ALA A 248 -13.94 -21.18 -19.35
C ALA A 248 -12.60 -20.69 -19.90
N SER A 249 -12.17 -21.23 -21.04
CA SER A 249 -10.98 -20.80 -21.79
C SER A 249 -11.13 -19.39 -22.31
N GLU A 250 -12.24 -19.10 -23.00
CA GLU A 250 -12.59 -17.79 -23.54
C GLU A 250 -12.71 -16.76 -22.42
N ARG A 251 -13.42 -17.09 -21.34
CA ARG A 251 -13.54 -16.21 -20.17
C ARG A 251 -12.17 -15.90 -19.56
N ARG A 252 -11.30 -16.90 -19.47
CA ARG A 252 -9.93 -16.72 -18.98
C ARG A 252 -9.11 -15.84 -19.93
N GLU A 253 -9.25 -16.02 -21.23
CA GLU A 253 -8.56 -15.24 -22.24
C GLU A 253 -9.02 -13.78 -22.23
N GLU A 254 -10.33 -13.53 -22.13
CA GLU A 254 -10.95 -12.21 -21.95
C GLU A 254 -10.41 -11.52 -20.70
N LEU A 255 -10.42 -12.21 -19.55
CA LEU A 255 -9.87 -11.66 -18.30
C LEU A 255 -8.36 -11.39 -18.39
N THR A 256 -7.62 -12.24 -19.11
CA THR A 256 -6.17 -12.07 -19.29
C THR A 256 -5.87 -10.87 -20.20
N ALA A 257 -6.65 -10.68 -21.27
CA ALA A 257 -6.55 -9.52 -22.16
C ALA A 257 -6.86 -8.22 -21.40
N ARG A 258 -7.97 -8.18 -20.67
CA ARG A 258 -8.37 -7.03 -19.84
C ARG A 258 -7.35 -6.73 -18.75
N PHE A 259 -6.74 -7.76 -18.17
CA PHE A 259 -5.63 -7.61 -17.23
C PHE A 259 -4.39 -7.00 -17.90
N ASN A 260 -4.00 -7.48 -19.08
CA ASN A 260 -2.83 -6.97 -19.80
C ASN A 260 -3.01 -5.49 -20.17
N GLU A 261 -4.17 -5.12 -20.70
CA GLU A 261 -4.52 -3.73 -21.02
C GLU A 261 -4.44 -2.83 -19.78
N LEU A 262 -5.02 -3.26 -18.66
CA LEU A 262 -5.00 -2.49 -17.42
C LEU A 262 -3.59 -2.41 -16.82
N ASN A 263 -2.79 -3.46 -16.98
CA ASN A 263 -1.40 -3.51 -16.52
C ASN A 263 -0.48 -2.61 -17.36
N GLU A 264 -0.81 -2.43 -18.64
CA GLU A 264 -0.16 -1.48 -19.55
C GLU A 264 -0.52 -0.04 -19.17
N LYS A 265 -1.81 0.27 -19.00
CA LYS A 265 -2.29 1.57 -18.46
C LYS A 265 -1.65 1.90 -17.11
N LEU A 266 -1.55 0.92 -16.21
CA LEU A 266 -0.87 1.09 -14.93
C LEU A 266 0.65 1.31 -15.11
N SER A 267 1.27 0.68 -16.12
CA SER A 267 2.69 0.89 -16.41
C SER A 267 2.96 2.30 -16.93
N GLU A 268 2.07 2.85 -17.76
CA GLU A 268 2.09 4.24 -18.20
C GLU A 268 1.84 5.21 -17.05
N LEU A 269 0.81 4.97 -16.23
CA LEU A 269 0.56 5.76 -15.01
C LEU A 269 1.72 5.68 -14.04
N LYS A 270 2.41 4.54 -13.93
CA LYS A 270 3.61 4.38 -13.11
C LYS A 270 4.80 5.14 -13.70
N ALA A 271 4.95 5.18 -15.01
CA ALA A 271 5.98 5.98 -15.67
C ALA A 271 5.73 7.47 -15.42
N LYS A 272 4.47 7.90 -15.54
CA LYS A 272 4.02 9.27 -15.35
C LYS A 272 4.06 9.72 -13.88
N HIS A 273 3.64 8.87 -12.94
CA HIS A 273 3.54 9.16 -11.51
C HIS A 273 4.44 8.25 -10.65
N LYS A 274 5.69 8.07 -11.08
CA LYS A 274 6.70 7.21 -10.43
C LYS A 274 6.86 7.49 -8.94
N ARG A 275 6.60 8.73 -8.50
CA ARG A 275 6.64 9.18 -7.10
C ARG A 275 5.47 8.64 -6.27
N LEU A 276 4.22 8.84 -6.71
CA LEU A 276 3.03 8.31 -6.03
C LEU A 276 3.09 6.79 -5.92
N TYR A 277 3.54 6.11 -6.99
CA TYR A 277 3.72 4.66 -6.97
C TYR A 277 4.76 4.18 -5.94
N LYS A 278 5.80 4.99 -5.66
CA LYS A 278 6.82 4.69 -4.64
C LYS A 278 6.31 4.95 -3.22
N ALA A 279 5.40 5.91 -3.05
CA ALA A 279 4.77 6.27 -1.78
C ALA A 279 3.66 5.29 -1.33
N PHE A 280 3.08 4.50 -2.25
CA PHE A 280 2.08 3.47 -1.94
C PHE A 280 2.59 2.07 -2.29
N PRO A 281 3.50 1.44 -1.52
CA PRO A 281 4.15 0.20 -1.93
C PRO A 281 3.19 -1.00 -2.07
N SER A 282 1.99 -0.98 -1.47
CA SER A 282 0.94 -2.01 -1.64
C SER A 282 0.69 -2.33 -3.12
N LEU A 283 0.85 -1.31 -3.98
CA LEU A 283 0.92 -1.36 -5.45
C LEU A 283 1.87 -2.40 -6.08
N LYS A 284 2.94 -2.80 -5.38
CA LYS A 284 3.92 -3.77 -5.90
C LYS A 284 3.49 -5.22 -5.68
N ASN A 285 2.63 -5.50 -4.70
CA ASN A 285 2.36 -6.86 -4.25
C ASN A 285 1.34 -7.58 -5.15
N GLY A 286 0.23 -6.95 -5.54
CA GLY A 286 -0.77 -7.54 -6.44
C GLY A 286 -0.16 -7.95 -7.78
N ARG A 287 0.56 -7.04 -8.45
CA ARG A 287 1.26 -7.33 -9.73
C ARG A 287 2.28 -8.47 -9.64
N LYS A 288 2.98 -8.63 -8.51
CA LYS A 288 3.97 -9.71 -8.31
C LYS A 288 3.29 -11.06 -8.08
N LYS A 289 2.18 -11.11 -7.33
CA LYS A 289 1.41 -12.34 -7.11
C LYS A 289 0.76 -12.80 -8.42
N LEU A 290 0.15 -11.90 -9.18
CA LEU A 290 -0.41 -12.16 -10.52
C LEU A 290 0.59 -12.65 -11.55
N LYS A 291 1.78 -12.03 -11.65
CA LYS A 291 2.83 -12.55 -12.54
C LYS A 291 3.20 -14.00 -12.20
N LYS A 292 3.14 -14.41 -10.93
CA LYS A 292 3.34 -15.82 -10.56
C LYS A 292 2.17 -16.71 -10.97
N VAL A 293 0.92 -16.25 -10.86
CA VAL A 293 -0.26 -17.00 -11.29
C VAL A 293 -0.25 -17.21 -12.81
N ILE A 294 0.07 -16.18 -13.59
CA ILE A 294 0.18 -16.26 -15.05
C ILE A 294 1.42 -17.07 -15.48
N SER A 295 2.55 -16.93 -14.78
CA SER A 295 3.81 -17.63 -15.08
C SER A 295 3.82 -19.10 -14.69
N LYS A 296 2.95 -19.57 -13.79
CA LYS A 296 2.79 -21.00 -13.46
C LYS A 296 2.22 -21.84 -14.60
N LYS A 297 2.06 -21.24 -15.79
CA LYS A 297 1.58 -21.85 -17.03
C LYS A 297 2.72 -22.22 -18.00
N LYS A 298 3.99 -22.19 -17.57
CA LYS A 298 5.12 -22.77 -18.30
C LYS A 298 5.64 -23.99 -17.57
#